data_AF-A0A2V4KXD5-F1
#
_entry.id   AF-A0A2V4KXD5-F1
#
_cell.length_a   1.000
_cell.length_b   1.000
_cell.length_c   1.000
_cell.angle_alpha   90.00
_cell.angle_beta   90.00
_cell.angle_gamma   90.00
#
_symmetry.space_group_name_H-M   'P 1'
#
loop_
_entity.id
_entity.type
_entity.pdbx_description
1 polymer ?
#
loop_
_entity_poly.entity_id
_entity_poly.type
_entity_poly.pdbx_seq_one_letter_code
_entity_poly.pdbx_strand_id
1 'polypeptide(L)' 'MKRTLCITLLCLFGLVGCASEYIITTSDGQMLVSHGKPEFDKDTGMLEFEDSEGRKQQIPQANVRQMLER' A
#
# COMPACT_ATOMS: atom_id res chain seq x y z
N MET A 1 36.08 -32.63 2.70
CA MET A 1 35.63 -31.33 2.15
C MET A 1 34.41 -31.51 1.25
N LYS A 2 33.26 -31.97 1.79
CA LYS A 2 32.05 -32.25 0.98
C LYS A 2 30.70 -31.97 1.67
N ARG A 3 30.70 -31.42 2.89
CA ARG A 3 29.50 -31.34 3.75
C ARG A 3 28.99 -29.93 4.02
N THR A 4 29.73 -28.91 3.58
CA THR A 4 29.44 -27.50 3.91
C THR A 4 28.72 -26.74 2.79
N LEU A 5 28.34 -27.40 1.69
CA LEU A 5 27.77 -26.75 0.51
C LEU A 5 26.23 -26.62 0.55
N CYS A 6 25.53 -27.29 1.47
CA CYS A 6 24.07 -27.39 1.41
C CYS A 6 23.29 -26.35 2.24
N ILE A 7 23.93 -25.55 3.10
CA ILE A 7 23.21 -24.69 4.07
C ILE A 7 22.94 -23.27 3.53
N THR A 8 23.61 -22.86 2.45
CA THR A 8 23.53 -21.48 1.93
C THR A 8 22.33 -21.21 1.01
N LEU A 9 21.45 -22.17 0.75
CA LEU A 9 20.34 -22.01 -0.20
C LEU A 9 19.00 -21.60 0.45
N LEU A 10 18.93 -21.45 1.78
CA LEU A 10 17.66 -21.28 2.50
C LEU A 10 17.23 -19.82 2.78
N CYS A 11 18.00 -18.81 2.36
CA CYS A 11 17.75 -17.40 2.74
C CYS A 11 17.19 -16.52 1.60
N LEU A 12 16.62 -17.12 0.56
CA LEU A 12 16.08 -16.38 -0.57
C LEU A 12 14.55 -16.31 -0.47
N PHE A 13 14.10 -15.14 -0.01
CA PHE A 13 12.80 -14.53 -0.28
C PHE A 13 11.55 -15.12 0.39
N GLY A 14 11.33 -14.67 1.64
CA GLY A 14 10.04 -14.76 2.31
C GLY A 14 9.68 -13.46 3.03
N LEU A 15 10.08 -12.29 2.51
CA LEU A 15 9.55 -11.00 2.96
C LEU A 15 8.19 -10.80 2.28
N VAL A 16 7.19 -11.58 2.71
CA VAL A 16 5.80 -11.18 2.50
C VAL A 16 5.58 -9.96 3.39
N GLY A 17 5.74 -8.77 2.80
CA GLY A 17 5.36 -7.53 3.45
C GLY A 17 3.86 -7.57 3.66
N CYS A 18 3.41 -7.79 4.90
CA CYS A 18 2.03 -7.52 5.29
C CYS A 18 1.87 -6.00 5.34
N ALA A 19 1.78 -5.35 4.18
CA ALA A 19 1.34 -3.97 4.14
C ALA A 19 -0.16 -3.93 4.48
N SER A 20 -0.54 -3.08 5.44
CA SER A 20 -1.95 -2.81 5.73
C SER A 20 -2.62 -2.26 4.47
N GLU A 21 -3.74 -2.83 4.07
CA GLU A 21 -4.55 -2.26 2.98
C GLU A 21 -5.56 -1.27 3.55
N TYR A 22 -5.86 -0.21 2.80
CA TYR A 22 -6.88 0.75 3.18
C TYR A 22 -7.93 0.86 2.08
N ILE A 23 -9.20 0.88 2.48
CA ILE A 23 -10.32 1.14 1.58
C ILE A 23 -10.72 2.60 1.74
N ILE A 24 -10.59 3.36 0.65
CA ILE A 24 -11.00 4.77 0.56
C ILE A 24 -12.35 4.81 -0.15
N THR A 25 -13.38 5.27 0.55
CA THR A 25 -14.69 5.55 -0.05
C THR A 25 -14.76 7.01 -0.44
N THR A 26 -15.02 7.28 -1.72
CA THR A 26 -15.12 8.62 -2.28
C THR A 26 -16.56 9.15 -2.24
N SER A 27 -16.72 10.45 -2.45
CA SER A 27 -18.01 11.15 -2.36
C SER A 27 -18.99 10.77 -3.46
N ASP A 28 -18.50 10.32 -4.60
CA ASP A 28 -19.26 9.77 -5.72
C ASP A 28 -19.54 8.26 -5.58
N GLY A 29 -19.11 7.63 -4.48
CA GLY A 29 -19.42 6.24 -4.15
C GLY A 29 -18.42 5.21 -4.68
N GLN A 30 -17.29 5.64 -5.25
CA GLN A 30 -16.21 4.73 -5.63
C GLN A 30 -15.49 4.21 -4.38
N MET A 31 -14.96 2.99 -4.50
CA MET A 31 -14.10 2.38 -3.48
C MET A 31 -12.72 2.16 -4.10
N LEU A 32 -11.72 2.83 -3.54
CA LEU A 32 -10.33 2.73 -3.95
C LEU A 32 -9.58 1.90 -2.91
N VAL A 33 -8.69 1.03 -3.37
CA VAL A 33 -7.82 0.23 -2.49
C VAL A 33 -6.43 0.85 -2.51
N SER A 34 -5.91 1.12 -1.32
CA SER A 34 -4.58 1.63 -1.09
C SER A 34 -3.69 0.56 -0.47
N HIS A 35 -2.50 0.39 -1.02
CA HIS A 35 -1.42 -0.33 -0.39
C HIS A 35 -0.74 0.58 0.63
N GLY A 36 -0.85 0.25 1.91
CA GLY A 36 -0.44 1.13 2.99
C GLY A 36 -1.43 2.26 3.27
N LYS A 37 -1.09 3.06 4.28
CA LYS A 37 -1.91 4.18 4.74
C LYS A 37 -1.76 5.37 3.78
N PRO A 38 -2.87 5.95 3.28
CA PRO A 38 -2.82 7.17 2.48
C PRO A 38 -2.23 8.34 3.28
N GLU A 39 -1.47 9.19 2.60
CA GLU A 39 -0.82 10.36 3.21
C GLU A 39 -1.44 11.66 2.69
N PHE A 40 -1.62 12.64 3.57
CA PHE A 40 -2.14 13.95 3.19
C PHE A 40 -0.99 14.89 2.85
N ASP A 41 -0.93 15.31 1.59
CA ASP A 41 -0.04 16.36 1.14
C ASP A 41 -0.67 17.73 1.44
N LYS A 42 -0.02 18.46 2.35
CA LYS A 42 -0.48 19.78 2.80
C LYS A 42 -0.23 20.89 1.78
N ASP A 43 0.72 20.70 0.87
CA ASP A 43 1.08 21.70 -0.13
C ASP A 43 0.08 21.69 -1.28
N THR A 44 -0.41 20.51 -1.64
CA THR A 44 -1.40 20.34 -2.73
C THR A 44 -2.84 20.20 -2.22
N GLY A 45 -3.05 19.84 -0.95
CA GLY A 45 -4.38 19.53 -0.41
C GLY A 45 -4.92 18.18 -0.90
N MET A 46 -4.05 17.33 -1.43
CA MET A 46 -4.39 16.02 -1.99
C MET A 46 -4.03 14.91 -1.01
N LEU A 47 -4.79 13.83 -1.04
CA LEU A 47 -4.44 12.56 -0.41
C LEU A 47 -3.69 11.72 -1.44
N GLU A 48 -2.46 11.33 -1.12
CA GLU A 48 -1.63 10.42 -1.91
C GLU A 48 -1.78 8.99 -1.41
N PHE A 49 -1.87 8.04 -2.34
CA PHE A 49 -1.94 6.61 -2.00
C PHE A 49 -1.36 5.76 -3.12
N GLU A 50 -0.97 4.52 -2.82
CA GLU A 50 -0.49 3.55 -3.80
C GLU A 50 -1.62 2.59 -4.16
N ASP A 51 -1.96 2.45 -5.44
CA ASP A 51 -3.01 1.52 -5.87
C ASP A 51 -2.53 0.05 -5.85
N SER A 52 -3.43 -0.90 -6.10
CA SER A 52 -3.09 -2.33 -6.14
C SER A 52 -2.10 -2.71 -7.25
N GLU A 53 -1.84 -1.83 -8.21
CA GLU A 53 -0.84 -2.02 -9.27
C GLU A 53 0.53 -1.40 -8.89
N GLY A 54 0.66 -0.84 -7.69
CA GLY A 54 1.88 -0.19 -7.21
C GLY A 54 2.09 1.22 -7.76
N ARG A 55 1.04 1.85 -8.31
CA ARG A 55 1.13 3.21 -8.86
C ARG A 55 0.68 4.22 -7.83
N LYS A 56 1.42 5.33 -7.74
CA LYS A 56 1.02 6.48 -6.94
C LYS A 56 -0.17 7.18 -7.58
N GLN A 57 -1.22 7.36 -6.79
CA GLN A 57 -2.44 8.07 -7.14
C GLN A 57 -2.66 9.22 -6.17
N GLN A 58 -3.44 10.21 -6.61
CA GLN A 58 -3.84 11.35 -5.78
C GLN A 58 -5.33 11.61 -5.92
N ILE A 59 -5.97 11.96 -4.81
CA ILE A 59 -7.38 12.37 -4.77
C ILE A 59 -7.55 13.59 -3.85
N PRO A 60 -8.40 14.58 -4.18
CA PRO A 60 -8.66 15.68 -3.26
C PRO A 60 -9.19 15.15 -1.93
N GLN A 61 -8.65 15.63 -0.79
CA GLN A 61 -9.12 15.20 0.53
C GLN A 61 -10.63 15.48 0.73
N ALA A 62 -11.14 16.54 0.10
CA ALA A 62 -12.55 16.88 0.10
C ALA A 62 -13.46 15.82 -0.56
N ASN A 63 -12.91 15.00 -1.45
CA ASN A 63 -13.65 13.93 -2.11
C ASN A 63 -13.68 12.64 -1.27
N VAL A 64 -12.88 12.53 -0.21
CA VAL A 64 -12.83 11.35 0.65
C VAL A 64 -13.96 11.41 1.68
N ARG A 65 -14.80 10.38 1.72
CA ARG A 65 -15.86 10.24 2.73
C ARG A 65 -15.44 9.40 3.92
N GLN A 66 -14.75 8.30 3.66
CA GLN A 66 -14.35 7.35 4.69
C GLN A 66 -13.06 6.65 4.28
N MET A 67 -12.24 6.31 5.27
CA MET A 67 -11.10 5.41 5.13
C MET A 67 -11.21 4.30 6.17
N LEU A 68 -11.06 3.06 5.74
CA LEU A 68 -11.09 1.88 6.59
C LEU A 68 -9.80 1.08 6.40
N GLU A 69 -9.12 0.75 7.49
CA GLU A 69 -8.00 -0.19 7.46
C GLU A 69 -8.54 -1.62 7.40
N ARG A 70 -7.92 -2.45 6.55
CA ARG A 70 -8.29 -3.85 6.32
C ARG A 70 -7.51 -4.81 7.20
#